data_AF-A0A6I1QTT4-F1
#
_entry.id   AF-A0A6I1QTT4-F1
#
_cell.length_a   1.000
_cell.length_b   1.000
_cell.length_c   1.000
_cell.angle_alpha   90.00
_cell.angle_beta   90.00
_cell.angle_gamma   90.00
#
_symmetry.space_group_name_H-M   'P 1'
#
loop_
_entity.id
_entity.type
_entity.pdbx_description
1 polymer ?
#
loop_
_entity_poly.entity_id
_entity_poly.type
_entity_poly.pdbx_seq_one_letter_code
_entity_poly.pdbx_strand_id
1 'polypeptide(L)' 'MNDIFISYDSTDRATAQKFADALKSLGWSVWWNREIPLGKRLIRWAATASTL' A
#
# COMPACT_ATOMS: atom_id res chain seq x y z
N MET A 1 -0.12 -11.12 -4.33
CA MET A 1 1.33 -10.82 -4.24
C MET A 1 1.61 -9.40 -4.78
N ASN A 2 2.17 -8.49 -3.99
CA ASN A 2 2.68 -7.19 -4.48
C ASN A 2 4.19 -7.14 -4.24
N ASP A 3 4.94 -6.52 -5.14
CA ASP A 3 6.41 -6.49 -5.05
C ASP A 3 6.89 -5.49 -4.00
N ILE A 4 6.15 -4.39 -3.83
CA ILE A 4 6.52 -3.28 -2.95
C ILE A 4 5.33 -2.83 -2.11
N PHE A 5 5.57 -2.66 -0.81
CA PHE A 5 4.64 -2.04 0.13
C PHE A 5 5.18 -0.70 0.63
N ILE A 6 4.37 0.36 0.55
CA ILE A 6 4.72 1.69 1.07
C ILE A 6 3.91 1.95 2.34
N SER A 7 4.61 1.96 3.49
CA SER A 7 4.08 2.45 4.76
C SER A 7 4.40 3.93 4.92
N TYR A 8 3.42 4.73 5.34
CA TYR A 8 3.54 6.18 5.45
C TYR A 8 2.56 6.71 6.51
N ASP A 9 2.87 7.85 7.13
CA ASP A 9 1.89 8.57 7.95
C ASP A 9 0.79 9.18 7.06
N SER A 10 -0.41 9.40 7.61
CA SER A 10 -1.47 10.14 6.94
C SER A 10 -1.02 11.47 6.32
N THR A 11 -0.10 12.20 6.96
CA THR A 11 0.44 13.48 6.46
C THR A 11 1.24 13.31 5.17
N ASP A 12 1.84 12.14 4.97
CA ASP A 12 2.74 11.88 3.85
C ASP A 12 2.05 11.23 2.65
N ARG A 13 0.71 11.20 2.63
CA ARG A 13 -0.07 10.51 1.58
C ARG A 13 0.28 10.98 0.18
N ALA A 14 0.44 12.28 -0.02
CA ALA A 14 0.78 12.84 -1.34
C ALA A 14 2.18 12.40 -1.80
N THR A 15 3.12 12.26 -0.86
CA THR A 15 4.47 11.76 -1.14
C THR A 15 4.46 10.28 -1.46
N ALA A 16 3.75 9.47 -0.66
CA ALA A 16 3.59 8.04 -0.90
C ALA A 16 2.94 7.74 -2.27
N GLN A 17 1.97 8.56 -2.68
CA GLN A 17 1.37 8.47 -4.01
C GLN A 17 2.41 8.66 -5.12
N LYS A 18 3.22 9.72 -5.04
CA LYS A 18 4.26 10.02 -6.06
C LYS A 18 5.25 8.86 -6.21
N PHE A 19 5.70 8.28 -5.09
CA PHE A 19 6.59 7.12 -5.13
C PHE A 19 5.90 5.91 -5.75
N ALA A 20 4.65 5.64 -5.38
CA ALA A 20 3.91 4.52 -5.94
C ALA A 20 3.71 4.66 -7.46
N ASP A 21 3.36 5.84 -7.93
CA ASP A 21 3.15 6.10 -9.36
C ASP A 21 4.46 5.95 -10.15
N ALA A 22 5.57 6.44 -9.60
CA ALA A 22 6.90 6.25 -10.20
C ALA A 22 7.29 4.76 -10.28
N LEU A 23 7.12 4.01 -9.19
CA LEU A 23 7.44 2.58 -9.14
C LEU A 23 6.52 1.76 -10.06
N LYS A 24 5.24 2.09 -10.14
CA LYS A 24 4.31 1.47 -11.10
C LYS A 24 4.70 1.76 -12.55
N SER A 25 5.19 2.97 -12.85
CA SER A 25 5.66 3.31 -14.20
C SER A 25 6.87 2.47 -14.64
N LEU A 26 7.61 1.92 -13.67
CA LEU A 26 8.72 1.00 -13.89
C LEU A 26 8.27 -0.48 -13.98
N GLY A 27 6.96 -0.75 -13.92
CA GLY A 27 6.40 -2.10 -14.05
C GLY A 27 6.22 -2.87 -12.75
N TRP A 28 6.47 -2.26 -11.59
CA TRP A 28 6.28 -2.91 -10.29
C TRP A 28 4.82 -2.92 -9.84
N SER A 29 4.39 -4.00 -9.19
CA SER A 29 3.14 -4.01 -8.44
C SER A 29 3.34 -3.37 -7.06
N VAL A 30 2.67 -2.23 -6.81
CA VAL A 30 2.85 -1.44 -5.59
C VAL A 30 1.56 -1.33 -4.79
N TRP A 31 1.61 -1.73 -3.52
CA TRP A 31 0.54 -1.55 -2.56
C TRP A 31 0.85 -0.39 -1.61
N TRP A 32 0.02 0.65 -1.68
CA TRP A 32 0.18 1.86 -0.89
C TRP A 32 -1.16 2.50 -0.49
N ASN A 33 -2.28 2.18 -1.14
CA ASN A 33 -3.56 2.76 -0.76
C ASN A 33 -4.11 2.07 0.50
N ARG A 34 -4.35 2.85 1.56
CA ARG A 34 -5.07 2.41 2.77
C ARG A 34 -6.59 2.44 2.55
N GLU A 35 -7.09 1.72 1.55
CA GLU A 35 -8.49 1.30 1.59
C GLU A 35 -8.60 0.12 2.55
N ILE A 36 -8.63 0.44 3.85
CA ILE A 36 -8.98 -0.55 4.86
C ILE A 36 -10.50 -0.46 5.02
N PRO A 37 -11.24 -1.56 4.80
CA PRO A 37 -12.66 -1.59 5.10
C PRO A 37 -12.90 -1.13 6.55
N LEU A 38 -13.89 -0.25 6.75
CA LEU A 38 -14.27 0.25 8.07
C LEU A 38 -14.45 -0.94 9.04
N GLY A 39 -13.86 -0.82 10.23
CA GLY A 39 -13.90 -1.87 11.26
C GLY A 39 -12.75 -2.89 11.22
N LYS A 40 -11.75 -2.75 10.32
CA LYS A 40 -10.56 -3.62 10.31
C LYS A 40 -9.27 -2.88 10.70
N ARG A 41 -8.40 -3.59 11.44
CA ARG A 41 -7.08 -3.09 11.87
C ARG A 41 -6.04 -3.38 10.79
N LEU A 42 -5.24 -2.36 10.43
CA LEU A 42 -4.23 -2.40 9.35
C LEU A 42 -3.30 -3.63 9.43
N ILE A 43 -2.76 -3.93 10.63
CA ILE A 43 -1.85 -5.06 10.88
C ILE A 43 -2.47 -6.42 10.56
N ARG A 44 -3.77 -6.61 10.83
CA ARG A 44 -4.43 -7.91 10.62
C ARG A 44 -4.81 -8.12 9.16
N TRP A 45 -5.01 -7.05 8.38
CA TRP A 45 -5.44 -7.15 6.99
C TRP A 45 -4.28 -7.35 6.01
N ALA A 46 -3.15 -6.67 6.24
CA ALA A 46 -1.93 -6.89 5.45
C ALA A 46 -1.48 -8.35 5.47
N ALA A 47 -1.60 -9.02 6.63
CA ALA A 47 -1.26 -10.43 6.76
C ALA A 47 -2.19 -11.38 5.99
N THR A 48 -3.47 -11.01 5.77
CA THR A 48 -4.42 -11.88 5.05
C THR A 48 -4.33 -11.70 3.53
N ALA A 49 -3.96 -10.50 3.05
CA ALA A 49 -3.84 -10.19 1.63
C ALA A 49 -2.56 -10.78 0.98
N SER A 50 -1.55 -11.17 1.77
CA SER A 50 -0.34 -11.83 1.28
C SER A 50 -0.46 -13.35 1.12
N THR A 51 -1.58 -13.96 1.52
CA THR A 51 -1.78 -15.43 1.47
C THR A 51 -2.72 -15.88 0.34
N LEU A 52 -3.12 -14.97 -0.54
CA LEU A 52 -3.90 -15.24 -1.76
C LEU A 52 -3.14 -14.79 -3.02
#